data_AF-A0A972NHR1-F1
#
_entry.id   AF-A0A972NHR1-F1
#
_cell.length_a   1.000
_cell.length_b   1.000
_cell.length_c   1.000
_cell.angle_alpha   90.00
_cell.angle_beta   90.00
_cell.angle_gamma   90.00
#
_symmetry.space_group_name_H-M   'P 1'
#
loop_
_entity.id
_entity.type
_entity.pdbx_description
1 polymer ?
#
loop_
_entity_poly.entity_id
_entity_poly.type
_entity_poly.pdbx_seq_one_letter_code
_entity_poly.pdbx_strand_id
1 'polypeptide(L)'
;MPADPRNAGSDKGKLEQELRNWITALKLRKLEYEAVLDELTKEELLYDLNHYERELYEELEPYLRRAEGDGREEVKRMARELKELYESIVTLIRRAADGR
;
A
#
# COMPACT_ATOMS: atom_id res chain seq x y z
N MET A 1 -3.56 -24.06 25.68
CA MET A 1 -4.91 -24.19 25.09
C MET A 1 -4.74 -24.45 23.61
N PRO A 2 -5.40 -25.46 23.01
CA PRO A 2 -5.37 -25.65 21.56
C PRO A 2 -6.17 -24.52 20.90
N ALA A 3 -5.68 -24.02 19.76
CA ALA A 3 -6.36 -22.97 19.00
C ALA A 3 -7.73 -23.45 18.50
N ASP A 4 -8.78 -22.65 18.71
CA ASP A 4 -10.15 -22.96 18.27
C ASP A 4 -10.23 -22.86 16.72
N PRO A 5 -10.57 -23.95 16.00
CA PRO A 5 -10.64 -23.96 14.55
C PRO A 5 -11.71 -23.02 13.97
N ARG A 6 -12.65 -22.51 14.79
CA ARG A 6 -13.64 -21.50 14.37
C ARG A 6 -13.02 -20.13 14.08
N ASN A 7 -11.81 -19.85 14.56
CA ASN A 7 -11.12 -18.58 14.32
C ASN A 7 -10.23 -18.58 13.07
N ALA A 8 -9.87 -19.75 12.53
CA ALA A 8 -8.96 -19.86 11.39
C ALA A 8 -9.57 -19.35 10.06
N GLY A 9 -10.91 -19.29 9.95
CA GLY A 9 -11.61 -18.68 8.81
C GLY A 9 -11.79 -17.17 8.93
N SER A 10 -11.81 -16.65 10.17
CA SER A 10 -12.06 -15.22 10.45
C SER A 10 -10.88 -14.34 10.04
N ASP A 11 -9.65 -14.79 10.36
CA ASP A 11 -8.43 -14.05 9.97
C ASP A 11 -8.20 -14.02 8.46
N LYS A 12 -8.64 -15.05 7.74
CA LYS A 12 -8.51 -15.12 6.28
C LYS A 12 -9.40 -14.09 5.58
N GLY A 13 -10.67 -13.99 5.96
CA GLY A 13 -11.56 -12.95 5.44
C GLY A 13 -11.11 -11.54 5.81
N LYS A 14 -10.52 -11.40 7.01
CA LYS A 14 -10.01 -10.12 7.51
C LYS A 14 -8.84 -9.59 6.68
N LEU A 15 -7.83 -10.40 6.39
CA LEU A 15 -6.68 -9.97 5.57
C LEU A 15 -7.10 -9.52 4.17
N GLU A 16 -8.02 -10.25 3.56
CA GLU A 16 -8.54 -9.91 2.22
C GLU A 16 -9.26 -8.56 2.23
N GLN A 17 -10.07 -8.29 3.26
CA GLN A 17 -10.73 -7.00 3.42
C GLN A 17 -9.72 -5.87 3.70
N GLU A 18 -8.71 -6.12 4.54
CA GLU A 18 -7.63 -5.16 4.84
C GLU A 18 -6.89 -4.75 3.57
N LEU A 19 -6.49 -5.72 2.74
CA LEU A 19 -5.85 -5.46 1.45
C LEU A 19 -6.78 -4.67 0.50
N ARG A 20 -8.07 -4.99 0.44
CA ARG A 20 -9.05 -4.27 -0.39
C ARG A 20 -9.19 -2.80 0.02
N ASN A 21 -9.20 -2.53 1.32
CA ASN A 21 -9.26 -1.18 1.86
C ASN A 21 -8.02 -0.38 1.48
N TRP A 22 -6.83 -0.98 1.66
CA TRP A 22 -5.56 -0.36 1.27
C TRP A 22 -5.48 -0.03 -0.22
N ILE A 23 -5.84 -0.99 -1.08
CA ILE A 23 -5.88 -0.78 -2.54
C ILE A 23 -6.79 0.41 -2.90
N THR A 24 -7.95 0.50 -2.25
CA THR A 24 -8.91 1.60 -2.49
C THR A 24 -8.32 2.93 -2.06
N ALA A 25 -7.72 2.99 -0.87
CA ALA A 25 -7.08 4.20 -0.34
C ALA A 25 -5.93 4.68 -1.25
N LEU A 26 -5.04 3.77 -1.68
CA LEU A 26 -3.93 4.13 -2.56
C LEU A 26 -4.39 4.57 -3.94
N LYS A 27 -5.46 3.98 -4.50
CA LYS A 27 -6.04 4.45 -5.78
C LYS A 27 -6.50 5.90 -5.68
N LEU A 28 -7.22 6.25 -4.61
CA LEU A 28 -7.66 7.63 -4.37
C LEU A 28 -6.46 8.56 -4.20
N ARG A 29 -5.49 8.16 -3.37
CA ARG A 29 -4.30 8.96 -3.12
C ARG A 29 -3.45 9.21 -4.36
N LYS A 30 -3.36 8.21 -5.25
CA LYS A 30 -2.70 8.38 -6.55
C LYS A 30 -3.39 9.46 -7.39
N LEU A 31 -4.73 9.42 -7.47
CA LEU A 31 -5.50 10.43 -8.21
C LEU A 31 -5.32 11.83 -7.60
N GLU A 32 -5.26 11.93 -6.27
CA GLU A 32 -4.97 13.18 -5.57
C GLU A 32 -3.60 13.74 -6.00
N TYR A 33 -2.54 12.92 -5.97
CA TYR A 33 -1.22 13.35 -6.45
C TYR A 33 -1.24 13.74 -7.93
N GLU A 34 -1.83 12.93 -8.80
CA GLU A 34 -1.94 13.27 -10.23
C GLU A 34 -2.62 14.63 -10.47
N ALA A 35 -3.49 15.08 -9.55
CA ALA A 35 -4.16 16.37 -9.64
C ALA A 35 -3.36 17.56 -9.08
N VAL A 36 -2.54 17.34 -8.04
CA VAL A 36 -1.87 18.45 -7.29
C VAL A 36 -0.35 18.48 -7.46
N LEU A 37 0.25 17.49 -8.13
CA LEU A 37 1.70 17.32 -8.19
C LEU A 37 2.45 18.54 -8.70
N ASP A 38 1.87 19.33 -9.61
CA ASP A 38 2.50 20.55 -10.17
C ASP A 38 2.42 21.76 -9.22
N GLU A 39 1.51 21.72 -8.24
CA GLU A 39 1.31 22.79 -7.27
C GLU A 39 2.26 22.67 -6.07
N LEU A 40 2.81 21.47 -5.82
CA LEU A 40 3.72 21.20 -4.71
C LEU A 40 5.13 21.73 -4.99
N THR A 41 5.82 22.16 -3.94
CA THR A 41 7.23 22.52 -3.99
C THR A 41 8.13 21.27 -3.95
N LYS A 42 9.42 21.43 -4.28
CA LYS A 42 10.38 20.33 -4.20
C LYS A 42 10.52 19.81 -2.77
N GLU A 43 10.55 20.71 -1.79
CA GLU A 43 10.65 20.38 -0.37
C GLU A 43 9.44 19.58 0.12
N GLU A 44 8.23 19.96 -0.28
CA GLU A 44 6.99 19.22 0.05
C GLU A 44 7.01 17.82 -0.56
N LEU A 45 7.44 17.68 -1.83
CA LEU A 45 7.54 16.36 -2.48
C LEU A 45 8.59 15.46 -1.85
N LEU A 46 9.72 16.01 -1.41
CA LEU A 46 10.77 15.25 -0.71
C LEU A 46 10.30 14.84 0.69
N TYR A 47 9.55 15.70 1.38
CA TYR A 47 8.93 15.36 2.65
C TYR A 47 7.94 14.19 2.48
N ASP A 48 7.07 14.28 1.47
CA ASP A 48 6.13 13.22 1.14
C ASP A 48 6.86 11.92 0.77
N LEU A 49 7.89 11.95 -0.07
CA LEU A 49 8.69 10.77 -0.39
C LEU A 49 9.26 10.10 0.86
N ASN A 50 9.79 10.88 1.80
CA ASN A 50 10.30 10.33 3.05
C ASN A 50 9.19 9.67 3.86
N HIS A 51 8.01 10.29 3.92
CA HIS A 51 6.84 9.72 4.58
C HIS A 51 6.43 8.39 3.96
N TYR A 52 6.34 8.32 2.63
CA TYR A 52 6.06 7.09 1.90
C TYR A 52 7.16 6.04 2.10
N GLU A 53 8.44 6.39 2.13
CA GLU A 53 9.47 5.37 2.41
C GLU A 53 9.29 4.72 3.79
N ARG A 54 8.77 5.47 4.77
CA ARG A 54 8.45 4.97 6.11
C ARG A 54 7.14 4.20 6.19
N GLU A 55 6.08 4.71 5.59
CA GLU A 55 4.75 4.07 5.59
C GLU A 55 4.80 2.68 4.94
N LEU A 56 5.61 2.50 3.90
CA LEU A 56 5.81 1.18 3.27
C LEU A 56 6.29 0.15 4.29
N TYR A 57 7.32 0.51 5.05
CA TYR A 57 8.01 -0.38 5.97
C TYR A 57 7.18 -0.62 7.24
N GLU A 58 6.59 0.45 7.79
CA GLU A 58 5.89 0.41 9.07
C GLU A 58 4.46 -0.13 8.93
N GLU A 59 3.76 0.19 7.83
CA GLU A 59 2.33 -0.09 7.70
C GLU A 59 2.00 -1.16 6.65
N LEU A 60 2.54 -1.08 5.44
CA LEU A 60 2.14 -1.96 4.32
C LEU A 60 2.83 -3.32 4.33
N GLU A 61 4.12 -3.35 4.65
CA GLU A 61 4.96 -4.52 4.66
C GLU A 61 4.41 -5.68 5.53
N PRO A 62 3.84 -5.46 6.73
CA PRO A 62 3.13 -6.51 7.48
C PRO A 62 2.01 -7.20 6.69
N TYR A 63 1.22 -6.47 5.91
CA TYR A 63 0.13 -7.04 5.10
C TYR A 63 0.67 -7.81 3.91
N LEU A 64 1.70 -7.29 3.24
CA LEU A 64 2.36 -7.97 2.11
C LEU A 64 2.94 -9.32 2.55
N ARG A 65 3.68 -9.36 3.66
CA ARG A 65 4.25 -10.61 4.21
C ARG A 65 3.17 -11.62 4.62
N ARG A 66 2.10 -11.15 5.28
CA ARG A 66 0.96 -12.02 5.64
C ARG A 66 0.29 -12.62 4.40
N ALA A 67 0.15 -11.82 3.34
CA ALA A 67 -0.48 -12.22 2.10
C ALA A 67 0.37 -13.20 1.26
N GLU A 68 1.70 -13.04 1.26
CA GLU A 68 2.61 -14.00 0.61
C GLU A 68 2.54 -15.39 1.24
N GLY A 69 2.39 -15.46 2.57
CA GLY A 69 2.16 -16.69 3.31
C GLY A 69 0.72 -17.23 3.24
N ASP A 70 -0.22 -16.46 2.69
CA ASP A 70 -1.61 -16.88 2.55
C ASP A 70 -1.72 -17.86 1.37
N GLY A 71 -2.20 -19.08 1.62
CA GLY A 71 -2.32 -20.12 0.59
C GLY A 71 -3.31 -19.80 -0.55
N ARG A 72 -3.99 -18.64 -0.54
CA ARG A 72 -4.95 -18.22 -1.57
C ARG A 72 -4.29 -17.30 -2.60
N GLU A 73 -4.35 -17.68 -3.87
CA GLU A 73 -3.79 -16.90 -4.98
C GLU A 73 -4.44 -15.51 -5.15
N GLU A 74 -5.71 -15.36 -4.80
CA GLU A 74 -6.40 -14.05 -4.84
C GLU A 74 -5.74 -13.05 -3.89
N VAL A 75 -5.42 -13.46 -2.66
CA VAL A 75 -4.78 -12.62 -1.65
C VAL A 75 -3.38 -12.22 -2.07
N LYS A 76 -2.60 -13.16 -2.61
CA LYS A 76 -1.28 -12.86 -3.18
C LYS A 76 -1.35 -11.88 -4.34
N ARG A 77 -2.38 -12.00 -5.21
CA ARG A 77 -2.61 -11.06 -6.31
C ARG A 77 -2.93 -9.66 -5.78
N MET A 78 -3.79 -9.56 -4.77
CA MET A 78 -4.11 -8.28 -4.13
C MET A 78 -2.87 -7.64 -3.48
N ALA A 79 -2.01 -8.42 -2.84
CA ALA A 79 -0.75 -7.90 -2.30
C ALA A 79 0.18 -7.37 -3.39
N ARG A 80 0.27 -8.04 -4.55
CA ARG A 80 1.03 -7.52 -5.70
C ARG A 80 0.43 -6.22 -6.24
N GLU A 81 -0.89 -6.16 -6.44
CA GLU A 81 -1.58 -4.93 -6.87
C GLU A 81 -1.32 -3.79 -5.88
N LEU A 82 -1.40 -4.08 -4.57
CA LEU A 82 -1.14 -3.10 -3.52
C LEU A 82 0.28 -2.54 -3.61
N LYS A 83 1.28 -3.41 -3.77
CA LYS A 83 2.68 -3.03 -3.93
C LYS A 83 2.90 -2.19 -5.19
N GLU A 84 2.35 -2.62 -6.33
CA GLU A 84 2.47 -1.90 -7.61
C GLU A 84 1.83 -0.50 -7.54
N LEU A 85 0.66 -0.37 -6.91
CA LEU A 85 0.02 0.92 -6.69
C LEU A 85 0.89 1.84 -5.86
N TYR A 86 1.44 1.32 -4.77
CA TYR A 86 2.32 2.06 -3.87
C TYR A 86 3.57 2.58 -4.59
N GLU A 87 4.29 1.68 -5.28
CA GLU A 87 5.48 2.03 -6.06
C GLU A 87 5.16 3.05 -7.15
N SER A 88 3.95 3.00 -7.72
CA SER A 88 3.51 3.98 -8.71
C SER A 88 3.34 5.39 -8.12
N ILE A 89 2.84 5.52 -6.88
CA ILE A 89 2.74 6.81 -6.18
C ILE A 89 4.13 7.35 -5.89
N VAL A 90 5.01 6.54 -5.30
CA VAL A 90 6.41 6.93 -5.02
C VAL A 90 7.11 7.38 -6.30
N THR A 91 6.90 6.65 -7.41
CA THR A 91 7.48 7.02 -8.70
C THR A 91 6.95 8.35 -9.23
N LEU A 92 5.64 8.62 -9.08
CA LEU A 92 5.03 9.88 -9.48
C LEU A 92 5.65 11.06 -8.70
N ILE A 93 5.71 10.94 -7.37
CA ILE A 93 6.27 11.99 -6.50
C ILE A 93 7.76 12.20 -6.79
N ARG A 94 8.54 11.11 -6.96
CA ARG A 94 9.97 11.19 -7.27
C ARG A 94 10.25 11.88 -8.60
N ARG A 95 9.52 11.53 -9.65
CA ARG A 95 9.66 12.18 -10.96
C ARG A 95 9.34 13.67 -10.90
N ALA A 96 8.30 14.03 -10.15
CA ALA A 96 7.93 15.42 -9.95
C ALA A 96 8.99 16.21 -9.15
N ALA A 97 9.62 15.58 -8.15
CA ALA A 97 10.71 16.21 -7.38
C ALA A 97 12.00 16.37 -8.18
N ASP A 98 12.35 15.38 -9.02
CA ASP A 98 13.56 15.39 -9.86
C ASP A 98 13.46 16.42 -11.01
N GLY A 99 12.24 16.72 -11.47
CA GLY A 99 11.97 17.72 -12.49
C GLY A 99 11.99 19.17 -12.02
N ARG A 100 12.20 19.41 -10.72
CA ARG A 100 12.23 20.73 -10.06
C ARG A 100 13.63 21.17 -9.68
#